data_AF-S2YB41-F1
#
_entry.id   AF-S2YB41-F1
#
_cell.length_a   1.000
_cell.length_b   1.000
_cell.length_c   1.000
_cell.angle_alpha   90.00
_cell.angle_beta   90.00
_cell.angle_gamma   90.00
#
_symmetry.space_group_name_H-M   'P 1'
#
loop_
_entity.id
_entity.type
_entity.pdbx_description
1 polymer ?
#
loop_
_entity_poly.entity_id
_entity_poly.type
_entity_poly.pdbx_seq_one_letter_code
_entity_poly.pdbx_strand_id
1 'polypeptide(L)'
;MSSRLEAEHLYKVFGRQPVEAVERLQQGADREELRADGTTAAVIDASFTVEPGQIFVVMGLSGSGKSTLLRMLNGLLEPTAGHVSFDGQNLTALGARELREVRARKISMVFQHFALFPHRSVLENAAYGLAVQGVPRAEREKRAGEALALCGLAGWEKSWPDELSGGMQQRVGLARALATDADLLLMDESFSALDPLIRRDMQDQLLELQQRLKKTIVFITHDLNEAMRLGDRIAVMRDGRIVQTGTAEDILLRPANDYVESFIQDVDRSRVLTASAVMDRDVRGDEADCGCESDCETATPDTPFTELCAISARLSHPVAVLDDKRKLVGVVPRQRLVGFLGDEKAVTHA
;
A
#
# COMPACT_ATOMS: atom_id res chain seq x y z
N MET A 1 -4.02 16.33 -13.69
CA MET A 1 -4.77 15.12 -13.31
C MET A 1 -5.18 15.30 -11.86
N SER A 2 -6.44 15.05 -11.51
CA SER A 2 -6.93 15.18 -10.13
C SER A 2 -6.63 13.90 -9.37
N SER A 3 -6.18 14.02 -8.13
CA SER A 3 -6.03 12.90 -7.19
C SER A 3 -7.38 12.17 -7.02
N ARG A 4 -7.34 10.85 -6.79
CA ARG A 4 -8.53 10.04 -6.46
C ARG A 4 -8.98 10.28 -5.03
N LEU A 5 -8.01 10.29 -4.12
CA LEU A 5 -8.19 10.53 -2.70
C LEU A 5 -7.14 11.52 -2.22
N GLU A 6 -7.55 12.46 -1.39
CA GLU A 6 -6.69 13.49 -0.84
C GLU A 6 -7.01 13.66 0.65
N ALA A 7 -5.96 13.69 1.45
CA ALA A 7 -5.98 14.00 2.87
C ALA A 7 -5.16 15.25 3.08
N GLU A 8 -5.76 16.27 3.68
CA GLU A 8 -5.09 17.54 3.95
C GLU A 8 -5.15 17.87 5.44
N HIS A 9 -3.96 17.99 6.04
CA HIS A 9 -3.74 18.40 7.41
C HIS A 9 -4.62 17.64 8.42
N LEU A 10 -4.75 16.32 8.27
CA LEU A 10 -5.62 15.53 9.12
C LEU A 10 -5.08 15.42 10.53
N TYR A 11 -5.93 15.77 11.50
CA TYR A 11 -5.70 15.51 12.92
C TYR A 11 -6.83 14.64 13.47
N LYS A 12 -6.46 13.70 14.34
CA LYS A 12 -7.41 13.05 15.24
C LYS A 12 -6.89 13.03 16.66
N VAL A 13 -7.59 13.73 17.53
CA VAL A 13 -7.30 13.77 18.97
C VAL A 13 -8.50 13.23 19.74
N PHE A 14 -8.23 12.32 20.66
CA PHE A 14 -9.18 11.80 21.64
C PHE A 14 -8.89 12.43 23.00
N GLY A 15 -9.92 12.86 23.72
CA GLY A 15 -9.77 13.51 25.02
C GLY A 15 -10.88 14.53 25.28
N ARG A 16 -10.72 15.30 26.35
CA ARG A 16 -11.72 16.29 26.78
C ARG A 16 -11.73 17.55 25.90
N GLN A 17 -10.56 18.01 25.45
CA GLN A 17 -10.39 19.25 24.68
C GLN A 17 -9.61 19.00 23.39
N PRO A 18 -10.20 18.27 22.41
CA PRO A 18 -9.47 17.84 21.23
C PRO A 18 -9.08 19.00 20.30
N VAL A 19 -9.88 20.08 20.23
CA VAL A 19 -9.59 21.26 19.39
C VAL A 19 -8.39 22.03 19.93
N GLU A 20 -8.38 22.35 21.23
CA GLU A 20 -7.25 23.02 21.89
C GLU A 20 -5.96 22.19 21.79
N ALA A 21 -6.07 20.87 21.89
CA ALA A 21 -4.93 19.99 21.70
C ALA A 21 -4.37 20.03 20.26
N VAL A 22 -5.21 20.25 19.24
CA VAL A 22 -4.72 20.49 17.87
C VAL A 22 -3.96 21.80 17.79
N GLU A 23 -4.47 22.88 18.40
CA GLU A 23 -3.78 24.18 18.42
C GLU A 23 -2.41 24.06 19.10
N ARG A 24 -2.32 23.35 20.23
CA ARG A 24 -1.05 23.05 20.91
C ARG A 24 -0.10 22.26 20.00
N LEU A 25 -0.58 21.25 19.28
CA LEU A 25 0.24 20.47 18.34
C LEU A 25 0.76 21.33 17.18
N GLN A 26 -0.06 22.26 16.67
CA GLN A 26 0.34 23.20 15.62
C GLN A 26 1.40 24.19 16.10
N GLN A 27 1.41 24.50 17.40
CA GLN A 27 2.42 25.33 18.06
C GLN A 27 3.71 24.55 18.43
N GLY A 28 3.77 23.25 18.13
CA GLY A 28 4.96 22.42 18.34
C GLY A 28 4.97 21.62 19.64
N ALA A 29 3.84 21.52 20.36
CA ALA A 29 3.74 20.65 21.53
C ALA A 29 4.01 19.17 21.17
N ASP A 30 4.60 18.44 22.11
CA ASP A 30 4.84 17.01 21.93
C ASP A 30 3.54 16.21 22.18
N ARG A 31 3.40 15.10 21.46
CA ARG A 31 2.34 14.11 21.67
C ARG A 31 2.41 13.52 23.09
N GLU A 32 3.61 13.32 23.64
CA GLU A 32 3.80 12.76 24.98
C GLU A 32 3.31 13.72 26.08
N GLU A 33 3.49 15.03 25.91
CA GLU A 33 2.96 16.05 26.82
C GLU A 33 1.43 16.01 26.86
N LEU A 34 0.78 15.93 25.69
CA LEU A 34 -0.68 15.78 25.63
C LEU A 34 -1.17 14.48 26.27
N ARG A 35 -0.39 13.39 26.13
CA ARG A 35 -0.73 12.10 26.73
C ARG A 35 -0.69 12.15 28.25
N ALA A 36 0.25 12.90 28.83
CA ALA A 36 0.32 13.13 30.28
C ALA A 36 -0.93 13.85 30.80
N ASP A 37 -1.51 14.75 29.98
CA ASP A 37 -2.76 15.45 30.26
C ASP A 37 -4.02 14.58 30.00
N GLY A 38 -3.86 13.29 29.68
CA GLY A 38 -4.96 12.37 29.36
C GLY A 38 -5.54 12.53 27.96
N THR A 39 -4.84 13.24 27.07
CA THR A 39 -5.25 13.48 25.68
C THR A 39 -4.42 12.65 24.72
N THR A 40 -5.06 11.84 23.87
CA THR A 40 -4.38 10.97 22.91
C THR A 40 -4.50 11.52 21.50
N ALA A 41 -3.41 12.08 20.97
CA ALA A 41 -3.31 12.41 19.55
C ALA A 41 -2.96 11.14 18.75
N ALA A 42 -3.90 10.67 17.95
CA ALA A 42 -3.78 9.43 17.18
C ALA A 42 -3.30 9.67 15.75
N VAL A 43 -3.69 10.78 15.13
CA VAL A 43 -3.17 11.24 13.83
C VAL A 43 -2.85 12.72 13.97
N ILE A 44 -1.69 13.13 13.46
CA ILE A 44 -1.14 14.47 13.63
C ILE A 44 -0.61 14.94 12.28
N ASP A 45 -1.28 15.94 11.70
CA ASP A 45 -0.89 16.62 10.46
C ASP A 45 -0.60 15.67 9.28
N ALA A 46 -1.48 14.68 9.07
CA ALA A 46 -1.30 13.75 7.96
C ALA A 46 -1.82 14.37 6.65
N SER A 47 -0.91 14.54 5.68
CA SER A 47 -1.22 15.07 4.35
C SER A 47 -0.65 14.18 3.25
N PHE A 48 -1.47 13.74 2.30
CA PHE A 48 -1.06 12.93 1.14
C PHE A 48 -2.15 12.84 0.08
N THR A 49 -1.73 12.46 -1.13
CA THR A 49 -2.61 12.17 -2.26
C THR A 49 -2.43 10.73 -2.73
N VAL A 50 -3.52 10.15 -3.24
CA VAL A 50 -3.55 8.84 -3.89
C VAL A 50 -4.10 9.00 -5.29
N GLU A 51 -3.33 8.54 -6.27
CA GLU A 51 -3.69 8.63 -7.68
C GLU A 51 -4.66 7.50 -8.10
N PRO A 52 -5.47 7.71 -9.15
CA PRO A 52 -6.35 6.66 -9.67
C PRO A 52 -5.59 5.39 -10.05
N GLY A 53 -6.07 4.24 -9.56
CA GLY A 53 -5.47 2.93 -9.82
C GLY A 53 -4.22 2.64 -9.01
N GLN A 54 -3.78 3.56 -8.15
CA GLN A 54 -2.61 3.37 -7.29
C GLN A 54 -2.92 2.46 -6.10
N ILE A 55 -1.97 1.60 -5.73
CA ILE A 55 -1.91 0.96 -4.42
C ILE A 55 -1.05 1.83 -3.50
N PHE A 56 -1.70 2.57 -2.61
CA PHE A 56 -1.06 3.39 -1.59
C PHE A 56 -1.01 2.63 -0.28
N VAL A 57 0.19 2.32 0.19
CA VAL A 57 0.40 1.58 1.43
C VAL A 57 0.69 2.53 2.57
N VAL A 58 -0.03 2.38 3.68
CA VAL A 58 0.28 3.06 4.95
C VAL A 58 0.86 2.03 5.90
N MET A 59 2.12 2.20 6.25
CA MET A 59 2.85 1.28 7.11
C MET A 59 3.27 1.91 8.43
N GLY A 60 3.56 1.08 9.42
CA GLY A 60 4.06 1.52 10.73
C GLY A 60 3.68 0.56 11.86
N LEU A 61 4.29 0.75 13.03
CA LEU A 61 4.03 -0.11 14.18
C LEU A 61 2.58 -0.02 14.68
N SER A 62 2.19 -0.98 15.51
CA SER A 62 0.95 -0.88 16.29
C SER A 62 0.93 0.42 17.09
N GLY A 63 -0.21 1.10 17.13
CA GLY A 63 -0.38 2.38 17.85
C GLY A 63 0.13 3.64 17.11
N SER A 64 0.64 3.52 15.89
CA SER A 64 1.10 4.66 15.06
C SER A 64 -0.03 5.50 14.44
N GLY A 65 -1.29 5.05 14.51
CA GLY A 65 -2.45 5.81 14.02
C GLY A 65 -3.05 5.34 12.69
N LYS A 66 -2.51 4.30 12.06
CA LYS A 66 -2.91 3.81 10.72
C LYS A 66 -4.41 3.53 10.59
N SER A 67 -4.98 2.65 11.43
CA SER A 67 -6.40 2.31 11.36
C SER A 67 -7.31 3.50 11.70
N THR A 68 -6.83 4.44 12.52
CA THR A 68 -7.52 5.71 12.79
C THR A 68 -7.57 6.57 11.52
N LEU A 69 -6.44 6.69 10.82
CA LEU A 69 -6.35 7.38 9.53
C LEU A 69 -7.32 6.76 8.51
N LEU A 70 -7.32 5.43 8.33
CA LEU A 70 -8.21 4.76 7.38
C LEU A 70 -9.69 5.02 7.67
N ARG A 71 -10.08 5.02 8.95
CA ARG A 71 -11.45 5.32 9.36
C ARG A 71 -11.84 6.76 9.07
N MET A 72 -10.89 7.71 9.14
CA MET A 72 -11.11 9.08 8.70
C MET A 72 -11.28 9.18 7.19
N LEU A 73 -10.44 8.48 6.41
CA LEU A 73 -10.57 8.43 4.95
C LEU A 73 -11.94 7.89 4.51
N ASN A 74 -12.48 6.90 5.24
CA ASN A 74 -13.82 6.37 4.99
C ASN A 74 -14.96 7.25 5.54
N GLY A 75 -14.68 8.28 6.34
CA GLY A 75 -15.71 9.02 7.08
C GLY A 75 -16.46 8.18 8.13
N LEU A 76 -15.85 7.09 8.63
CA LEU A 76 -16.34 6.38 9.82
C LEU A 76 -15.96 7.09 11.11
N LEU A 77 -14.89 7.88 11.07
CA LEU A 77 -14.41 8.70 12.16
C LEU A 77 -14.21 10.12 11.67
N GLU A 78 -14.86 11.08 12.30
CA GLU A 78 -14.68 12.49 11.96
C GLU A 78 -13.28 12.98 12.40
N PRO A 79 -12.51 13.64 11.51
CA PRO A 79 -11.27 14.31 11.90
C PRO A 79 -11.54 15.39 12.95
N THR A 80 -10.58 15.61 13.84
CA THR A 80 -10.61 16.78 14.74
C THR A 80 -10.30 18.06 13.98
N ALA A 81 -9.41 17.98 12.99
CA ALA A 81 -9.10 19.05 12.05
C ALA A 81 -8.60 18.46 10.72
N GLY A 82 -8.55 19.29 9.68
CA GLY A 82 -8.22 18.87 8.32
C GLY A 82 -9.43 18.37 7.55
N HIS A 83 -9.20 17.94 6.31
CA HIS A 83 -10.27 17.46 5.44
C HIS A 83 -9.83 16.29 4.55
N VAL A 84 -10.83 15.50 4.13
CA VAL A 84 -10.67 14.39 3.19
C VAL A 84 -11.49 14.69 1.95
N SER A 85 -10.89 14.55 0.78
CA SER A 85 -11.56 14.71 -0.50
C SER A 85 -11.45 13.42 -1.32
N PHE A 86 -12.51 13.06 -2.04
CA PHE A 86 -12.58 11.91 -2.93
C PHE A 86 -13.18 12.33 -4.28
N ASP A 87 -12.46 12.12 -5.38
CA ASP A 87 -12.81 12.66 -6.71
C ASP A 87 -13.16 14.17 -6.67
N GLY A 88 -12.41 14.95 -5.88
CA GLY A 88 -12.64 16.38 -5.68
C GLY A 88 -13.84 16.74 -4.78
N GLN A 89 -14.61 15.76 -4.30
CA GLN A 89 -15.69 15.98 -3.34
C GLN A 89 -15.15 15.91 -1.90
N ASN A 90 -15.27 17.00 -1.15
CA ASN A 90 -14.90 17.03 0.27
C ASN A 90 -15.87 16.15 1.09
N LEU A 91 -15.39 15.00 1.54
CA LEU A 91 -16.15 14.01 2.32
C LEU A 91 -16.45 14.50 3.74
N THR A 92 -15.56 15.29 4.33
CA THR A 92 -15.71 15.81 5.70
C THR A 92 -16.80 16.87 5.83
N ALA A 93 -17.17 17.52 4.72
CA ALA A 93 -18.26 18.50 4.68
C ALA A 93 -19.64 17.88 4.37
N LEU A 94 -19.71 16.59 4.04
CA LEU A 94 -20.96 15.96 3.64
C LEU A 94 -21.90 15.68 4.82
N GLY A 95 -23.20 15.82 4.56
CA GLY A 95 -24.21 15.35 5.50
C GLY A 95 -24.19 13.82 5.62
N ALA A 96 -24.71 13.30 6.74
CA ALA A 96 -24.70 11.86 7.03
C ALA A 96 -25.39 11.00 5.95
N ARG A 97 -26.37 11.54 5.23
CA ARG A 97 -27.04 10.85 4.12
C ARG A 97 -26.13 10.74 2.90
N GLU A 98 -25.55 11.85 2.45
CA GLU A 98 -24.67 11.90 1.28
C GLU A 98 -23.43 11.04 1.50
N LEU A 99 -22.83 11.10 2.69
CA LEU A 99 -21.68 10.26 3.05
C LEU A 99 -22.04 8.76 3.01
N ARG A 100 -23.27 8.37 3.40
CA ARG A 100 -23.74 6.99 3.24
C ARG A 100 -23.89 6.61 1.77
N GLU A 101 -24.38 7.50 0.92
CA GLU A 101 -24.52 7.24 -0.52
C GLU A 101 -23.16 7.06 -1.19
N VAL A 102 -22.17 7.90 -0.86
CA VAL A 102 -20.78 7.76 -1.32
C VAL A 102 -20.20 6.42 -0.88
N ARG A 103 -20.26 6.09 0.42
CA ARG A 103 -19.76 4.80 0.92
C ARG A 103 -20.48 3.60 0.31
N ALA A 104 -21.79 3.70 0.09
CA ALA A 104 -22.52 2.58 -0.50
C ALA A 104 -22.05 2.28 -1.92
N ARG A 105 -21.65 3.29 -2.71
CA ARG A 105 -21.42 3.14 -4.16
C ARG A 105 -19.97 3.25 -4.61
N LYS A 106 -19.12 3.93 -3.84
CA LYS A 106 -17.80 4.38 -4.30
C LYS A 106 -16.63 3.90 -3.45
N ILE A 107 -16.86 3.60 -2.17
CA ILE A 107 -15.82 3.22 -1.22
C ILE A 107 -16.19 1.88 -0.58
N SER A 108 -15.32 0.89 -0.70
CA SER A 108 -15.46 -0.39 0.01
C SER A 108 -14.36 -0.55 1.04
N MET A 109 -14.67 -1.24 2.13
CA MET A 109 -13.75 -1.47 3.23
C MET A 109 -13.58 -2.97 3.52
N VAL A 110 -12.34 -3.40 3.68
CA VAL A 110 -11.95 -4.75 4.12
C VAL A 110 -11.29 -4.60 5.50
N PHE A 111 -11.90 -5.21 6.51
CA PHE A 111 -11.46 -5.12 7.91
C PHE A 111 -10.41 -6.19 8.24
N GLN A 112 -9.62 -5.93 9.30
CA GLN A 112 -8.64 -6.86 9.86
C GLN A 112 -9.27 -8.19 10.29
N HIS A 113 -10.36 -8.12 11.05
CA HIS A 113 -11.22 -9.27 11.32
C HIS A 113 -12.32 -9.29 10.27
N PHE A 114 -12.55 -10.46 9.67
CA PHE A 114 -13.35 -10.64 8.44
C PHE A 114 -14.74 -9.97 8.47
N ALA A 115 -15.28 -9.74 9.68
CA ALA A 115 -16.54 -9.04 9.93
C ALA A 115 -17.66 -9.58 9.04
N LEU A 116 -17.65 -10.91 8.85
CA LEU A 116 -18.71 -11.63 8.15
C LEU A 116 -19.89 -11.77 9.10
N PHE A 117 -21.09 -11.71 8.53
CA PHE A 117 -22.31 -11.99 9.27
C PHE A 117 -22.44 -13.51 9.43
N PRO A 118 -22.37 -14.05 10.66
CA PRO A 118 -22.38 -15.51 10.89
C PRO A 118 -23.75 -16.12 10.58
N HIS A 119 -24.80 -15.31 10.60
CA HIS A 119 -26.18 -15.69 10.31
C HIS A 119 -26.55 -15.46 8.84
N ARG A 120 -25.57 -15.37 7.93
CA ARG A 120 -25.76 -15.26 6.48
C ARG A 120 -24.83 -16.19 5.76
N SER A 121 -25.25 -16.72 4.61
CA SER A 121 -24.37 -17.52 3.76
C SER A 121 -23.23 -16.69 3.18
N VAL A 122 -22.25 -17.36 2.58
CA VAL A 122 -21.15 -16.73 1.83
C VAL A 122 -21.67 -15.82 0.72
N LEU A 123 -22.66 -16.28 -0.06
CA LEU A 123 -23.29 -15.48 -1.11
C LEU A 123 -24.00 -14.24 -0.55
N GLU A 124 -24.71 -14.40 0.56
CA GLU A 124 -25.43 -13.30 1.20
C GLU A 124 -24.49 -12.26 1.82
N ASN A 125 -23.34 -12.72 2.36
CA ASN A 125 -22.27 -11.84 2.81
C ASN A 125 -21.70 -11.03 1.64
N ALA A 126 -21.36 -11.69 0.53
CA ALA A 126 -20.84 -11.02 -0.66
C ALA A 126 -21.86 -10.06 -1.30
N ALA A 127 -23.14 -10.43 -1.31
CA ALA A 127 -24.23 -9.62 -1.88
C ALA A 127 -24.72 -8.47 -0.96
N TYR A 128 -24.23 -8.38 0.29
CA TYR A 128 -24.80 -7.48 1.29
C TYR A 128 -24.75 -6.00 0.86
N GLY A 129 -23.61 -5.53 0.35
CA GLY A 129 -23.46 -4.13 -0.09
C GLY A 129 -24.46 -3.77 -1.20
N LEU A 130 -24.68 -4.68 -2.15
CA LEU A 130 -25.66 -4.53 -3.23
C LEU A 130 -27.10 -4.54 -2.72
N ALA A 131 -27.41 -5.35 -1.70
CA ALA A 131 -28.70 -5.32 -1.05
C ALA A 131 -28.99 -3.97 -0.39
N VAL A 132 -27.99 -3.37 0.27
CA VAL A 132 -28.10 -2.02 0.87
C VAL A 132 -28.27 -0.94 -0.19
N GLN A 133 -27.65 -1.10 -1.36
CA GLN A 133 -27.85 -0.20 -2.52
C GLN A 133 -29.25 -0.34 -3.16
N GLY A 134 -30.04 -1.35 -2.80
CA GLY A 134 -31.35 -1.62 -3.39
C GLY A 134 -31.32 -2.41 -4.70
N VAL A 135 -30.20 -3.07 -5.02
CA VAL A 135 -30.08 -3.88 -6.24
C VAL A 135 -31.02 -5.10 -6.16
N PRO A 136 -31.78 -5.42 -7.24
CA PRO A 136 -32.67 -6.56 -7.28
C PRO A 136 -31.96 -7.88 -6.95
N ARG A 137 -32.69 -8.80 -6.29
CA ARG A 137 -32.12 -10.04 -5.74
C ARG A 137 -31.34 -10.86 -6.78
N ALA A 138 -31.93 -11.09 -7.95
CA ALA A 138 -31.31 -11.88 -9.01
C ALA A 138 -29.98 -11.26 -9.50
N GLU A 139 -29.94 -9.94 -9.65
CA GLU A 139 -28.75 -9.22 -10.10
C GLU A 139 -27.65 -9.23 -9.02
N ARG A 140 -28.00 -8.97 -7.75
CA ARG A 140 -27.00 -8.97 -6.67
C ARG A 140 -26.42 -10.36 -6.41
N GLU A 141 -27.23 -11.42 -6.51
CA GLU A 141 -26.73 -12.80 -6.35
C GLU A 141 -25.79 -13.17 -7.51
N LYS A 142 -26.12 -12.75 -8.74
CA LYS A 142 -25.22 -12.92 -9.89
C LYS A 142 -23.87 -12.23 -9.69
N ARG A 143 -23.88 -10.92 -9.38
CA ARG A 143 -22.65 -10.12 -9.16
C ARG A 143 -21.82 -10.64 -7.98
N ALA A 144 -22.48 -11.05 -6.90
CA ALA A 144 -21.81 -11.65 -5.75
C ALA A 144 -21.17 -12.99 -6.10
N GLY A 145 -21.85 -13.83 -6.88
CA GLY A 145 -21.29 -15.09 -7.39
C GLY A 145 -20.07 -14.88 -8.29
N GLU A 146 -20.12 -13.90 -9.19
CA GLU A 146 -18.98 -13.52 -10.03
C GLU A 146 -17.79 -13.05 -9.18
N ALA A 147 -18.03 -12.21 -8.17
CA ALA A 147 -16.99 -11.75 -7.25
C ALA A 147 -16.38 -12.89 -6.40
N LEU A 148 -17.21 -13.84 -5.95
CA LEU A 148 -16.76 -15.03 -5.24
C LEU A 148 -15.90 -15.92 -6.14
N ALA A 149 -16.30 -16.13 -7.39
CA ALA A 149 -15.52 -16.88 -8.36
C ALA A 149 -14.15 -16.23 -8.63
N LEU A 150 -14.10 -14.90 -8.77
CA LEU A 150 -12.84 -14.15 -8.90
C LEU A 150 -11.93 -14.32 -7.68
N CYS A 151 -12.51 -14.48 -6.49
CA CYS A 151 -11.75 -14.77 -5.26
C CYS A 151 -11.45 -16.26 -5.06
N GLY A 152 -11.75 -17.14 -6.03
CA GLY A 152 -11.51 -18.57 -5.93
C GLY A 152 -12.45 -19.31 -4.96
N LEU A 153 -13.67 -18.80 -4.77
CA LEU A 153 -14.71 -19.37 -3.90
C LEU A 153 -15.92 -19.92 -4.68
N ALA A 154 -15.76 -20.22 -5.97
CA ALA A 154 -16.81 -20.87 -6.74
C ALA A 154 -17.19 -22.22 -6.10
N GLY A 155 -18.50 -22.45 -5.92
CA GLY A 155 -19.04 -23.65 -5.27
C GLY A 155 -19.25 -23.52 -3.75
N TRP A 156 -18.78 -22.44 -3.11
CA TRP A 156 -18.94 -22.18 -1.67
C TRP A 156 -20.09 -21.21 -1.36
N GLU A 157 -20.89 -20.82 -2.34
CA GLU A 157 -21.90 -19.76 -2.24
C GLU A 157 -22.94 -20.04 -1.15
N LYS A 158 -23.25 -21.32 -0.93
CA LYS A 158 -24.26 -21.79 0.04
C LYS A 158 -23.70 -22.10 1.42
N SER A 159 -22.38 -22.09 1.57
CA SER A 159 -21.73 -22.36 2.85
C SER A 159 -21.91 -21.21 3.84
N TRP A 160 -21.66 -21.50 5.10
CA TRP A 160 -21.68 -20.56 6.21
C TRP A 160 -20.26 -20.17 6.63
N PRO A 161 -20.04 -18.97 7.22
CA PRO A 161 -18.70 -18.51 7.57
C PRO A 161 -17.91 -19.45 8.49
N ASP A 162 -18.57 -20.17 9.39
CA ASP A 162 -17.98 -21.15 10.31
C ASP A 162 -17.57 -22.47 9.63
N GLU A 163 -18.05 -22.74 8.42
CA GLU A 163 -17.62 -23.86 7.58
C GLU A 163 -16.35 -23.54 6.78
N LEU A 164 -15.86 -22.30 6.84
CA LEU A 164 -14.73 -21.80 6.05
C LEU A 164 -13.45 -21.68 6.88
N SER A 165 -12.31 -21.95 6.24
CA SER A 165 -11.00 -21.58 6.80
C SER A 165 -10.85 -20.06 6.89
N GLY A 166 -9.93 -19.57 7.74
CA GLY A 166 -9.69 -18.12 7.88
C GLY A 166 -9.34 -17.43 6.56
N GLY A 167 -8.51 -18.06 5.71
CA GLY A 167 -8.19 -17.54 4.38
C GLY A 167 -9.41 -17.48 3.45
N MET A 168 -10.33 -18.44 3.54
CA MET A 168 -11.58 -18.41 2.78
C MET A 168 -12.51 -17.30 3.29
N GLN A 169 -12.62 -17.11 4.61
CA GLN A 169 -13.40 -16.00 5.18
C GLN A 169 -12.86 -14.63 4.72
N GLN A 170 -11.53 -14.49 4.60
CA GLN A 170 -10.90 -13.31 4.02
C GLN A 170 -11.34 -13.07 2.57
N ARG A 171 -11.31 -14.12 1.75
CA ARG A 171 -11.74 -14.07 0.34
C ARG A 171 -13.20 -13.69 0.21
N VAL A 172 -14.07 -14.10 1.15
CA VAL A 172 -15.47 -13.62 1.20
C VAL A 172 -15.52 -12.12 1.49
N GLY A 173 -14.71 -11.64 2.44
CA GLY A 173 -14.61 -10.20 2.75
C GLY A 173 -14.15 -9.36 1.56
N LEU A 174 -13.16 -9.87 0.80
CA LEU A 174 -12.70 -9.25 -0.44
C LEU A 174 -13.77 -9.30 -1.54
N ALA A 175 -14.41 -10.46 -1.75
CA ALA A 175 -15.51 -10.61 -2.70
C ALA A 175 -16.67 -9.65 -2.40
N ARG A 176 -17.01 -9.44 -1.12
CA ARG A 176 -18.01 -8.46 -0.68
C ARG A 176 -17.65 -7.04 -1.10
N ALA A 177 -16.39 -6.65 -0.96
CA ALA A 177 -15.91 -5.35 -1.39
C ALA A 177 -15.98 -5.21 -2.93
N LEU A 178 -15.53 -6.23 -3.66
CA LEU A 178 -15.50 -6.26 -5.13
C LEU A 178 -16.90 -6.30 -5.76
N ALA A 179 -17.86 -7.00 -5.16
CA ALA A 179 -19.21 -7.14 -5.70
C ALA A 179 -19.91 -5.79 -5.90
N THR A 180 -19.61 -4.81 -5.04
CA THR A 180 -20.16 -3.44 -5.13
C THR A 180 -19.61 -2.63 -6.29
N ASP A 181 -18.53 -3.08 -6.93
CA ASP A 181 -17.79 -2.37 -7.97
C ASP A 181 -17.29 -0.98 -7.53
N ALA A 182 -17.01 -0.82 -6.23
CA ALA A 182 -16.48 0.43 -5.68
C ALA A 182 -15.16 0.83 -6.36
N ASP A 183 -14.90 2.13 -6.40
CA ASP A 183 -13.73 2.70 -7.08
C ASP A 183 -12.50 2.78 -6.16
N LEU A 184 -12.74 2.84 -4.84
CA LEU A 184 -11.73 2.86 -3.78
C LEU A 184 -11.91 1.67 -2.83
N LEU A 185 -10.84 0.93 -2.59
CA LEU A 185 -10.76 -0.14 -1.61
C LEU A 185 -9.88 0.29 -0.44
N LEU A 186 -10.43 0.30 0.77
CA LEU A 186 -9.73 0.59 2.01
C LEU A 186 -9.49 -0.72 2.77
N MET A 187 -8.24 -1.09 3.02
CA MET A 187 -7.88 -2.39 3.62
C MET A 187 -7.09 -2.18 4.92
N ASP A 188 -7.62 -2.66 6.05
CA ASP A 188 -7.03 -2.48 7.39
C ASP A 188 -6.35 -3.78 7.87
N GLU A 189 -5.02 -3.88 7.72
CA GLU A 189 -4.21 -5.05 8.13
C GLU A 189 -4.81 -6.39 7.70
N SER A 190 -5.41 -6.43 6.50
CA SER A 190 -6.28 -7.54 6.11
C SER A 190 -5.54 -8.86 6.07
N PHE A 191 -4.25 -8.91 5.71
CA PHE A 191 -3.54 -10.18 5.56
C PHE A 191 -2.70 -10.60 6.78
N SER A 192 -2.72 -9.80 7.86
CA SER A 192 -1.89 -10.00 9.05
C SER A 192 -2.15 -11.31 9.79
N ALA A 193 -3.41 -11.75 9.83
CA ALA A 193 -3.83 -12.95 10.56
C ALA A 193 -3.64 -14.27 9.76
N LEU A 194 -3.10 -14.20 8.54
CA LEU A 194 -2.98 -15.34 7.64
C LEU A 194 -1.61 -16.02 7.72
N ASP A 195 -1.61 -17.34 7.54
CA ASP A 195 -0.39 -18.13 7.35
C ASP A 195 0.40 -17.64 6.12
N PRO A 196 1.75 -17.77 6.10
CA PRO A 196 2.58 -17.18 5.05
C PRO A 196 2.22 -17.58 3.61
N LEU A 197 1.83 -18.84 3.38
CA LEU A 197 1.42 -19.31 2.05
C LEU A 197 0.11 -18.65 1.60
N ILE A 198 -0.91 -18.67 2.46
CA ILE A 198 -2.22 -18.08 2.16
C ILE A 198 -2.08 -16.56 1.99
N ARG A 199 -1.25 -15.91 2.82
CA ARG A 199 -0.93 -14.48 2.70
C ARG A 199 -0.38 -14.17 1.32
N ARG A 200 0.62 -14.93 0.86
CA ARG A 200 1.22 -14.76 -0.47
C ARG A 200 0.18 -14.93 -1.59
N ASP A 201 -0.63 -15.98 -1.53
CA ASP A 201 -1.68 -16.21 -2.52
C ASP A 201 -2.69 -15.05 -2.56
N MET A 202 -3.07 -14.51 -1.39
CA MET A 202 -3.97 -13.36 -1.30
C MET A 202 -3.38 -12.08 -1.86
N GLN A 203 -2.08 -11.85 -1.65
CA GLN A 203 -1.35 -10.72 -2.21
C GLN A 203 -1.30 -10.82 -3.74
N ASP A 204 -1.00 -11.99 -4.28
CA ASP A 204 -0.99 -12.23 -5.73
C ASP A 204 -2.37 -12.00 -6.35
N GLN A 205 -3.43 -12.49 -5.70
CA GLN A 205 -4.81 -12.20 -6.11
C GLN A 205 -5.14 -10.70 -6.09
N LEU A 206 -4.68 -9.96 -5.07
CA LEU A 206 -4.92 -8.51 -5.00
C LEU A 206 -4.25 -7.77 -6.16
N LEU A 207 -3.00 -8.15 -6.50
CA LEU A 207 -2.26 -7.58 -7.62
C LEU A 207 -2.95 -7.90 -8.96
N GLU A 208 -3.37 -9.15 -9.19
CA GLU A 208 -4.13 -9.52 -10.39
C GLU A 208 -5.43 -8.74 -10.52
N LEU A 209 -6.17 -8.58 -9.41
CA LEU A 209 -7.41 -7.81 -9.37
C LEU A 209 -7.16 -6.32 -9.66
N GLN A 210 -6.12 -5.73 -9.07
CA GLN A 210 -5.76 -4.35 -9.35
C GLN A 210 -5.35 -4.17 -10.82
N GLN A 211 -4.59 -5.10 -11.40
CA GLN A 211 -4.18 -5.03 -12.80
C GLN A 211 -5.38 -5.09 -13.74
N ARG A 212 -6.36 -5.95 -13.44
CA ARG A 212 -7.56 -6.15 -14.25
C ARG A 212 -8.60 -5.04 -14.08
N LEU A 213 -8.83 -4.58 -12.86
CA LEU A 213 -9.94 -3.67 -12.53
C LEU A 213 -9.50 -2.21 -12.35
N LYS A 214 -8.19 -1.96 -12.23
CA LYS A 214 -7.58 -0.64 -12.03
C LYS A 214 -8.23 0.17 -10.91
N LYS A 215 -8.65 -0.52 -9.84
CA LYS A 215 -9.22 0.09 -8.63
C LYS A 215 -8.12 0.76 -7.82
N THR A 216 -8.47 1.85 -7.14
CA THR A 216 -7.55 2.53 -6.23
C THR A 216 -7.60 1.83 -4.88
N ILE A 217 -6.44 1.57 -4.27
CA ILE A 217 -6.36 0.81 -3.03
C ILE A 217 -5.55 1.60 -2.00
N VAL A 218 -6.11 1.79 -0.81
CA VAL A 218 -5.35 2.20 0.38
C VAL A 218 -5.21 1.00 1.29
N PHE A 219 -3.99 0.53 1.46
CA PHE A 219 -3.68 -0.70 2.17
C PHE A 219 -2.85 -0.42 3.42
N ILE A 220 -3.30 -0.90 4.58
CA ILE A 220 -2.56 -0.78 5.84
C ILE A 220 -1.87 -2.07 6.16
N THR A 221 -0.59 -1.97 6.53
CA THR A 221 0.17 -3.10 7.08
C THR A 221 1.19 -2.66 8.11
N HIS A 222 1.70 -3.61 8.87
CA HIS A 222 2.89 -3.45 9.69
C HIS A 222 4.09 -4.23 9.12
N ASP A 223 3.89 -5.03 8.06
CA ASP A 223 4.91 -5.82 7.39
C ASP A 223 5.49 -5.05 6.21
N LEU A 224 6.80 -4.81 6.26
CA LEU A 224 7.50 -4.06 5.22
C LEU A 224 7.63 -4.84 3.91
N ASN A 225 7.79 -6.17 3.97
CA ASN A 225 7.87 -6.98 2.74
C ASN A 225 6.53 -6.93 1.98
N GLU A 226 5.42 -6.86 2.71
CA GLU A 226 4.11 -6.66 2.13
C GLU A 226 3.94 -5.27 1.52
N ALA A 227 4.40 -4.22 2.22
CA ALA A 227 4.38 -2.86 1.69
C ALA A 227 5.20 -2.72 0.41
N MET A 228 6.39 -3.33 0.36
CA MET A 228 7.29 -3.31 -0.79
C MET A 228 6.75 -4.10 -1.97
N ARG A 229 6.05 -5.21 -1.71
CA ARG A 229 5.48 -6.06 -2.76
C ARG A 229 4.22 -5.47 -3.38
N LEU A 230 3.37 -4.85 -2.58
CA LEU A 230 2.05 -4.37 -3.03
C LEU A 230 2.04 -2.89 -3.41
N GLY A 231 2.83 -2.06 -2.74
CA GLY A 231 2.69 -0.61 -2.79
C GLY A 231 3.39 0.03 -3.97
N ASP A 232 2.64 0.77 -4.77
CA ASP A 232 3.22 1.73 -5.72
C ASP A 232 3.87 2.91 -4.98
N ARG A 233 3.26 3.30 -3.85
CA ARG A 233 3.73 4.38 -2.99
C ARG A 233 3.42 4.04 -1.53
N ILE A 234 4.40 4.30 -0.68
CA ILE A 234 4.39 3.90 0.73
C ILE A 234 4.48 5.15 1.59
N ALA A 235 3.59 5.28 2.57
CA ALA A 235 3.67 6.24 3.65
C ALA A 235 4.02 5.53 4.96
N VAL A 236 5.16 5.91 5.55
CA VAL A 236 5.59 5.40 6.85
C VAL A 236 5.04 6.30 7.95
N MET A 237 4.29 5.71 8.88
CA MET A 237 3.71 6.41 10.03
C MET A 237 4.42 6.05 11.33
N ARG A 238 4.72 7.08 12.12
CA ARG A 238 5.23 6.97 13.48
C ARG A 238 4.53 7.99 14.36
N ASP A 239 4.09 7.55 15.52
CA ASP A 239 3.55 8.44 16.56
C ASP A 239 2.45 9.40 16.07
N GLY A 240 1.57 8.92 15.18
CA GLY A 240 0.49 9.69 14.58
C GLY A 240 0.90 10.54 13.38
N ARG A 241 2.18 10.67 13.07
CA ARG A 241 2.71 11.47 11.96
C ARG A 241 3.13 10.59 10.80
N ILE A 242 2.98 11.09 9.58
CA ILE A 242 3.66 10.52 8.41
C ILE A 242 5.09 11.04 8.43
N VAL A 243 6.07 10.13 8.58
CA VAL A 243 7.50 10.49 8.66
C VAL A 243 8.20 10.45 7.31
N GLN A 244 7.69 9.66 6.36
CA GLN A 244 8.19 9.61 5.00
C GLN A 244 7.09 9.12 4.06
N THR A 245 7.09 9.61 2.82
CA THR A 245 6.28 9.07 1.73
C THR A 245 7.14 8.97 0.48
N GLY A 246 7.11 7.84 -0.21
CA GLY A 246 7.92 7.61 -1.42
C GLY A 246 7.60 6.28 -2.09
N THR A 247 8.32 5.95 -3.15
CA THR A 247 8.30 4.60 -3.73
C THR A 247 8.99 3.60 -2.80
N ALA A 248 8.81 2.32 -3.07
CA ALA A 248 9.55 1.25 -2.41
C ALA A 248 11.08 1.50 -2.45
N GLU A 249 11.61 1.93 -3.60
CA GLU A 249 13.02 2.29 -3.77
C GLU A 249 13.43 3.51 -2.93
N ASP A 250 12.59 4.56 -2.85
CA ASP A 250 12.88 5.76 -2.05
C ASP A 250 13.05 5.42 -0.56
N ILE A 251 12.16 4.58 -0.03
CA ILE A 251 12.19 4.16 1.37
C ILE A 251 13.46 3.35 1.68
N LEU A 252 13.90 2.48 0.76
CA LEU A 252 15.08 1.62 0.95
C LEU A 252 16.41 2.36 0.78
N LEU A 253 16.51 3.22 -0.24
CA LEU A 253 17.78 3.86 -0.61
C LEU A 253 18.00 5.18 0.14
N ARG A 254 16.92 5.85 0.53
CA ARG A 254 16.95 7.19 1.12
C ARG A 254 15.99 7.26 2.32
N PRO A 255 16.21 6.46 3.38
CA PRO A 255 15.40 6.55 4.58
C PRO A 255 15.51 7.96 5.20
N ALA A 256 14.38 8.55 5.58
CA ALA A 256 14.32 9.94 6.04
C ALA A 256 14.92 10.15 7.44
N ASN A 257 14.98 9.10 8.26
CA ASN A 257 15.51 9.13 9.63
C ASN A 257 15.84 7.71 10.12
N ASP A 258 16.52 7.62 11.27
CA ASP A 258 16.93 6.37 11.92
C ASP A 258 15.76 5.42 12.18
N TYR A 259 14.55 5.95 12.40
CA TYR A 259 13.37 5.11 12.56
C TYR A 259 13.07 4.37 11.26
N VAL A 260 12.97 5.08 10.13
CA VAL A 260 12.77 4.40 8.83
C VAL A 260 13.93 3.46 8.51
N GLU A 261 15.18 3.85 8.78
CA GLU A 261 16.36 2.99 8.60
C GLU A 261 16.24 1.69 9.41
N SER A 262 15.72 1.75 10.65
CA SER A 262 15.50 0.56 11.48
C SER A 262 14.41 -0.38 10.94
N PHE A 263 13.41 0.11 10.19
CA PHE A 263 12.39 -0.78 9.59
C PHE A 263 12.94 -1.58 8.43
N ILE A 264 13.86 -0.99 7.65
CA ILE A 264 14.34 -1.58 6.40
C ILE A 264 15.47 -2.59 6.59
N GLN A 265 15.94 -2.81 7.82
CA GLN A 265 17.09 -3.70 8.10
C GLN A 265 16.84 -5.16 7.68
N ASP A 266 15.63 -5.67 7.90
CA ASP A 266 15.30 -7.08 7.63
C ASP A 266 14.64 -7.28 6.25
N VAL A 267 14.76 -6.31 5.33
CA VAL A 267 14.16 -6.38 4.00
C VAL A 267 15.10 -6.98 2.99
N ASP A 268 14.58 -7.94 2.23
CA ASP A 268 15.25 -8.47 1.05
C ASP A 268 15.23 -7.43 -0.09
N ARG A 269 16.27 -6.58 -0.12
CA ARG A 269 16.46 -5.53 -1.14
C ARG A 269 16.50 -6.08 -2.56
N SER A 270 16.92 -7.34 -2.74
CA SER A 270 17.05 -7.96 -4.07
C SER A 270 15.71 -8.10 -4.81
N ARG A 271 14.59 -8.04 -4.08
CA ARG A 271 13.25 -8.17 -4.66
C ARG A 271 12.65 -6.85 -5.13
N VAL A 272 13.22 -5.73 -4.69
CA VAL A 272 12.65 -4.39 -4.87
C VAL A 272 13.50 -3.56 -5.82
N LEU A 273 14.83 -3.71 -5.76
CA LEU A 273 15.74 -2.86 -6.52
C LEU A 273 15.76 -3.21 -8.01
N THR A 274 15.86 -2.18 -8.83
CA THR A 274 16.05 -2.24 -10.28
C THR A 274 17.47 -1.79 -10.68
N ALA A 275 17.83 -1.93 -11.95
CA ALA A 275 19.10 -1.45 -12.48
C ALA A 275 19.28 0.05 -12.24
N SER A 276 18.21 0.83 -12.41
CA SER A 276 18.21 2.28 -12.23
C SER A 276 18.60 2.72 -10.81
N ALA A 277 18.31 1.87 -9.82
CA ALA A 277 18.57 2.08 -8.41
C ALA A 277 20.02 1.75 -8.00
N VAL A 278 20.65 0.79 -8.68
CA VAL A 278 22.00 0.30 -8.31
C VAL A 278 23.09 0.71 -9.29
N MET A 279 22.75 1.24 -10.46
CA MET A 279 23.73 1.65 -11.48
C MET A 279 24.54 2.87 -11.05
N ASP A 280 25.80 2.88 -11.48
CA ASP A 280 26.59 4.10 -11.54
C ASP A 280 26.13 4.96 -12.71
N ARG A 281 25.89 6.24 -12.44
CA ARG A 281 25.48 7.23 -13.45
C ARG A 281 26.65 8.10 -13.92
N ASP A 282 27.79 8.03 -13.25
CA ASP A 282 28.95 8.89 -13.52
C ASP A 282 29.93 8.30 -14.54
N VAL A 283 29.54 7.21 -15.20
CA VAL A 283 30.34 6.50 -16.21
C VAL A 283 30.47 7.36 -17.46
N ARG A 284 31.71 7.65 -17.87
CA ARG A 284 32.03 8.46 -19.07
C ARG A 284 32.94 7.66 -20.00
N GLY A 285 32.52 7.45 -21.25
CA GLY A 285 33.37 6.89 -22.32
C GLY A 285 33.43 5.36 -22.37
N ASP A 286 34.60 4.83 -22.74
CA ASP A 286 34.89 3.44 -23.13
C ASP A 286 34.77 2.40 -21.99
N GLU A 287 34.34 2.80 -20.79
CA GLU A 287 34.16 1.92 -19.62
C GLU A 287 32.97 0.94 -19.76
N ALA A 288 32.08 1.20 -20.73
CA ALA A 288 31.03 0.27 -21.15
C ALA A 288 31.42 -0.58 -22.37
N ASP A 289 32.64 -0.42 -22.90
CA ASP A 289 33.10 -1.12 -24.09
C ASP A 289 33.55 -2.53 -23.70
N CYS A 290 32.68 -3.51 -23.94
CA CYS A 290 32.91 -4.92 -23.58
C CYS A 290 34.08 -5.57 -24.32
N GLY A 291 34.68 -4.90 -25.32
CA GLY A 291 35.70 -5.47 -26.21
C GLY A 291 35.23 -6.71 -26.97
N CYS A 292 33.91 -6.94 -27.02
CA CYS A 292 33.29 -8.16 -27.50
C CYS A 292 32.67 -7.93 -28.88
N GLU A 293 33.05 -8.76 -29.87
CA GLU A 293 32.76 -8.53 -31.30
C GLU A 293 31.26 -8.65 -31.69
N SER A 294 30.37 -9.14 -30.81
CA SER A 294 28.92 -9.16 -31.06
C SER A 294 28.10 -9.54 -29.82
N ASP A 295 26.98 -8.82 -29.60
CA ASP A 295 25.87 -9.08 -28.66
C ASP A 295 26.24 -9.35 -27.19
N CYS A 296 26.75 -8.31 -26.51
CA CYS A 296 26.83 -8.34 -25.06
C CYS A 296 25.44 -8.28 -24.41
N GLU A 297 25.20 -9.08 -23.38
CA GLU A 297 23.99 -8.94 -22.56
C GLU A 297 23.99 -7.57 -21.87
N THR A 298 22.90 -6.82 -22.06
CA THR A 298 22.68 -5.50 -21.46
C THR A 298 21.40 -5.50 -20.65
N ALA A 299 21.26 -4.53 -19.75
CA ALA A 299 20.08 -4.34 -18.94
C ALA A 299 19.35 -3.05 -19.34
N THR A 300 18.06 -2.97 -19.03
CA THR A 300 17.28 -1.74 -19.04
C THR A 300 17.21 -1.16 -17.62
N PRO A 301 16.83 0.13 -17.44
CA PRO A 301 16.67 0.72 -16.11
C PRO A 301 15.73 -0.07 -15.19
N ASP A 302 14.72 -0.72 -15.76
CA ASP A 302 13.71 -1.50 -15.03
C ASP A 302 14.11 -2.96 -14.81
N THR A 303 15.29 -3.40 -15.27
CA THR A 303 15.75 -4.78 -15.08
C THR A 303 15.87 -5.09 -13.58
N PRO A 304 15.22 -6.16 -13.07
CA PRO A 304 15.27 -6.53 -11.66
C PRO A 304 16.68 -6.87 -11.17
N PHE A 305 16.97 -6.58 -9.90
CA PHE A 305 18.28 -6.85 -9.30
C PHE A 305 18.72 -8.33 -9.40
N THR A 306 17.79 -9.28 -9.25
CA THR A 306 18.08 -10.71 -9.40
C THR A 306 18.54 -11.08 -10.80
N GLU A 307 17.97 -10.44 -11.83
CA GLU A 307 18.38 -10.59 -13.22
C GLU A 307 19.74 -9.93 -13.47
N LEU A 308 20.00 -8.75 -12.88
CA LEU A 308 21.33 -8.12 -12.94
C LEU A 308 22.42 -9.00 -12.34
N CYS A 309 22.14 -9.68 -11.22
CA CYS A 309 23.06 -10.66 -10.64
C CYS A 309 23.33 -11.82 -11.60
N ALA A 310 22.30 -12.32 -12.29
CA ALA A 310 22.45 -13.39 -13.28
C ALA A 310 23.26 -12.95 -14.50
N ILE A 311 23.00 -11.75 -15.04
CA ILE A 311 23.77 -11.16 -16.15
C ILE A 311 25.22 -10.94 -15.72
N SER A 312 25.44 -10.29 -14.57
CA SER A 312 26.77 -10.01 -14.02
C SER A 312 27.55 -11.29 -13.69
N ALA A 313 26.88 -12.41 -13.39
CA ALA A 313 27.54 -13.70 -13.18
C ALA A 313 28.16 -14.26 -14.48
N ARG A 314 27.54 -13.98 -15.64
CA ARG A 314 28.00 -14.41 -16.97
C ARG A 314 29.03 -13.48 -17.60
N LEU A 315 29.03 -12.20 -17.21
CA LEU A 315 29.94 -11.19 -17.74
C LEU A 315 31.21 -11.05 -16.87
N SER A 316 32.32 -10.74 -17.53
CA SER A 316 33.61 -10.41 -16.88
C SER A 316 33.79 -8.91 -16.61
N HIS A 317 32.90 -8.08 -17.14
CA HIS A 317 32.90 -6.61 -17.05
C HIS A 317 31.57 -6.11 -16.45
N PRO A 318 31.46 -4.81 -16.11
CA PRO A 318 30.20 -4.22 -15.61
C PRO A 318 29.04 -4.42 -16.60
N VAL A 319 27.82 -4.53 -16.07
CA VAL A 319 26.60 -4.63 -16.91
C VAL A 319 26.24 -3.24 -17.42
N ALA A 320 26.19 -3.05 -18.73
CA ALA A 320 25.73 -1.79 -19.31
C ALA A 320 24.20 -1.67 -19.21
N VAL A 321 23.72 -0.52 -18.75
CA VAL A 321 22.29 -0.18 -18.68
C VAL A 321 21.94 0.79 -19.80
N LEU A 322 21.03 0.38 -20.68
CA LEU A 322 20.62 1.13 -21.86
C LEU A 322 19.17 1.59 -21.75
N ASP A 323 18.87 2.81 -22.21
CA ASP A 323 17.49 3.27 -22.37
C ASP A 323 16.78 2.63 -23.60
N ASP A 324 15.49 2.93 -23.78
CA ASP A 324 14.69 2.45 -24.92
C ASP A 324 15.26 2.83 -26.30
N LYS A 325 16.12 3.85 -26.36
CA LYS A 325 16.80 4.32 -27.57
C LYS A 325 18.19 3.69 -27.72
N ARG A 326 18.52 2.68 -26.92
CA ARG A 326 19.83 2.00 -26.84
C ARG A 326 20.97 2.94 -26.46
N LYS A 327 20.70 4.01 -25.73
CA LYS A 327 21.73 4.91 -25.21
C LYS A 327 22.15 4.45 -23.82
N LEU A 328 23.46 4.45 -23.56
CA LEU A 328 24.02 4.17 -22.24
C LEU A 328 23.54 5.22 -21.22
N VAL A 329 22.90 4.75 -20.16
CA VAL A 329 22.42 5.57 -19.03
C VAL A 329 23.13 5.28 -17.71
N GLY A 330 23.85 4.15 -17.64
CA GLY A 330 24.69 3.81 -16.50
C GLY A 330 25.35 2.44 -16.66
N VAL A 331 26.19 2.05 -15.71
CA VAL A 331 26.72 0.69 -15.61
C VAL A 331 26.57 0.13 -14.21
N VAL A 332 26.48 -1.19 -14.09
CA VAL A 332 26.38 -1.88 -12.80
C VAL A 332 27.63 -2.73 -12.60
N PRO A 333 28.61 -2.25 -11.81
CA PRO A 333 29.77 -3.05 -11.42
C PRO A 333 29.36 -4.21 -10.51
N ARG A 334 30.02 -5.36 -10.64
CA ARG A 334 29.78 -6.53 -9.76
C ARG A 334 29.96 -6.19 -8.27
N GLN A 335 30.93 -5.33 -7.94
CA GLN A 335 31.17 -4.90 -6.56
C GLN A 335 29.96 -4.18 -5.95
N ARG A 336 29.23 -3.38 -6.74
CA ARG A 336 28.00 -2.74 -6.27
C ARG A 336 26.92 -3.76 -5.95
N LEU A 337 26.71 -4.76 -6.81
CA LEU A 337 25.75 -5.84 -6.56
C LEU A 337 26.08 -6.58 -5.26
N VAL A 338 27.36 -6.88 -5.04
CA VAL A 338 27.81 -7.53 -3.80
C VAL A 338 27.62 -6.61 -2.58
N GLY A 339 27.94 -5.33 -2.69
CA GLY A 339 27.74 -4.35 -1.60
C GLY A 339 26.27 -4.23 -1.19
N PHE A 340 25.34 -4.22 -2.16
CA PHE A 340 23.90 -4.22 -1.90
C PHE A 340 23.40 -5.51 -1.24
N LEU A 341 24.00 -6.66 -1.55
CA LEU A 341 23.67 -7.94 -0.89
C LEU A 341 24.28 -8.05 0.53
N GLY A 342 25.42 -7.41 0.75
CA GLY A 342 26.14 -7.43 2.03
C GLY A 342 25.73 -6.32 3.01
N ASP A 343 24.69 -5.54 2.69
CA ASP A 343 24.32 -4.31 3.43
C ASP A 343 25.48 -3.34 3.66
N GLU A 344 26.45 -3.34 2.76
CA GLU A 344 27.56 -2.39 2.82
C GLU A 344 27.04 -1.01 2.45
N LYS A 345 27.11 -0.05 3.38
CA LYS A 345 26.73 1.34 3.08
C LYS A 345 27.55 1.79 1.89
N ALA A 346 26.88 2.34 0.87
CA ALA A 346 27.58 2.99 -0.25
C ALA A 346 28.51 4.05 0.36
N VAL A 347 29.81 3.75 0.40
CA VAL A 347 30.83 4.68 0.85
C VAL A 347 30.74 5.86 -0.10
N THR A 348 30.17 6.95 0.40
CA THR A 348 30.17 8.23 -0.29
C THR A 348 31.62 8.66 -0.28
N HIS A 349 32.34 8.41 -1.37
CA HIS A 349 33.65 9.01 -1.55
C HIS A 349 33.42 10.52 -1.65
N ALA A 350 33.87 11.22 -0.61
CA ALA A 350 33.89 12.68 -0.52
C ALA A 350 34.84 13.31 -1.54
#